data_AF-A0A1V5LIF1-F1
#
_entry.id   AF-A0A1V5LIF1-F1
#
_cell.length_a   1.000
_cell.length_b   1.000
_cell.length_c   1.000
_cell.angle_alpha   90.00
_cell.angle_beta   90.00
_cell.angle_gamma   90.00
#
_symmetry.space_group_name_H-M   'P 1'
#
loop_
_entity.id
_entity.type
_entity.pdbx_description
1 polymer ?
#
loop_
_entity_poly.entity_id
_entity_poly.type
_entity_poly.pdbx_seq_one_letter_code
_entity_poly.pdbx_strand_id
1 'polypeptide(L)' 'MLAIWNRNVFPAMKVTWGTYPNNIGHTDYPGCFRCHDDEHASADRRTVSQDCNACHNLLAMDEPEPKILDDLGVVEKK' A
#
# COMPACT_ATOMS: atom_id res chain seq x y z
N MET A 1 -25.40 15.14 4.10
CA MET A 1 -24.81 14.27 5.13
C MET A 1 -25.21 12.80 4.97
N LEU A 2 -26.51 12.44 4.87
CA LEU A 2 -26.95 11.04 4.64
C LEU A 2 -26.42 10.39 3.33
N ALA A 3 -26.31 11.16 2.24
CA ALA A 3 -25.90 10.61 0.95
C ALA A 3 -24.46 10.05 0.94
N ILE A 4 -23.54 10.65 1.70
CA ILE A 4 -22.15 10.17 1.81
C ILE A 4 -22.10 8.90 2.67
N TRP A 5 -22.87 8.87 3.75
CA TRP A 5 -23.00 7.70 4.63
C TRP A 5 -23.52 6.48 3.85
N ASN A 6 -24.65 6.61 3.15
CA ASN A 6 -25.26 5.50 2.42
C ASN A 6 -24.41 4.98 1.24
N ARG A 7 -23.41 5.74 0.77
CA ARG A 7 -22.50 5.32 -0.30
C ARG A 7 -21.31 4.50 0.21
N ASN A 8 -20.93 4.68 1.47
CA ASN A 8 -19.70 4.11 2.03
C ASN A 8 -19.95 3.13 3.19
N VAL A 9 -21.16 3.13 3.78
CA VAL A 9 -21.51 2.27 4.90
C VAL A 9 -22.65 1.34 4.49
N PHE A 10 -22.40 0.04 4.59
CA PHE A 10 -23.33 -1.02 4.21
C PHE A 10 -23.68 -1.89 5.43
N PRO A 11 -24.67 -1.51 6.27
CA PRO A 11 -24.97 -2.20 7.53
C PRO A 11 -25.30 -3.69 7.37
N ALA A 12 -25.91 -4.07 6.24
CA ALA A 12 -26.24 -5.47 5.93
C ALA A 12 -25.01 -6.37 5.82
N MET A 13 -23.85 -5.81 5.48
CA MET A 13 -22.58 -6.54 5.40
C MET A 13 -21.99 -6.85 6.80
N LYS A 14 -22.50 -6.20 7.86
CA LYS A 14 -21.98 -6.31 9.24
C LYS A 14 -20.48 -6.02 9.37
N VAL A 15 -19.99 -5.10 8.53
CA VAL A 15 -18.59 -4.65 8.48
C VAL A 15 -18.51 -3.28 9.16
N THR A 16 -17.52 -3.10 10.03
CA THR A 16 -17.18 -1.82 10.66
C THR A 16 -15.76 -1.39 10.26
N TRP A 17 -15.38 -0.16 10.62
CA TRP A 17 -13.98 0.27 10.51
C TRP A 17 -13.06 -0.72 11.23
N GLY A 18 -11.96 -1.09 10.58
CA GLY A 18 -10.99 -2.07 11.09
C GLY A 18 -11.40 -3.55 10.95
N THR A 19 -12.55 -3.87 10.35
CA THR A 19 -12.95 -5.28 10.12
C THR A 19 -12.00 -6.00 9.15
N TYR A 20 -11.49 -5.31 8.13
CA TYR A 20 -10.57 -5.88 7.15
C TYR A 20 -9.18 -5.27 7.26
N PRO A 21 -8.12 -6.05 6.98
CA PRO A 21 -6.75 -5.55 6.92
C PRO A 21 -6.62 -4.34 6.00
N ASN A 22 -5.97 -3.29 6.49
CA ASN A 22 -5.50 -2.23 5.61
C ASN A 22 -4.20 -2.68 4.96
N ASN A 23 -4.26 -2.81 3.66
CA ASN A 23 -3.25 -3.46 2.85
C ASN A 23 -2.39 -2.43 2.08
N ILE A 24 -2.47 -1.16 2.51
CA ILE A 24 -1.66 -0.04 2.06
C ILE A 24 -0.34 -0.08 2.84
N GLY A 25 0.74 -0.45 2.15
CA GLY A 25 2.05 -0.67 2.77
C GLY A 25 2.19 -2.07 3.40
N HIS A 26 3.38 -2.36 3.95
CA HIS A 26 3.74 -3.68 4.50
C HIS A 26 4.22 -3.62 5.97
N THR A 27 3.86 -2.55 6.70
CA THR A 27 4.28 -2.34 8.10
C THR A 27 3.35 -3.09 9.07
N ASP A 28 2.04 -2.88 8.95
CA ASP A 28 1.06 -3.44 9.88
C ASP A 28 0.41 -4.74 9.36
N TYR A 29 0.43 -4.93 8.04
CA TYR A 29 -0.14 -6.09 7.34
C TYR A 29 0.77 -6.48 6.17
N PRO A 30 0.62 -7.69 5.57
CA PRO A 30 1.52 -8.13 4.50
C PRO A 30 1.58 -7.21 3.27
N GLY A 31 0.55 -6.37 3.04
CA GLY A 31 0.56 -5.46 1.90
C GLY A 31 0.66 -6.21 0.57
N CYS A 32 1.37 -5.62 -0.39
CA CYS A 32 1.60 -6.21 -1.71
C CYS A 32 2.17 -7.63 -1.63
N PHE A 33 2.99 -7.93 -0.63
CA PHE A 33 3.58 -9.25 -0.43
C PHE A 33 2.56 -10.36 -0.19
N ARG A 34 1.29 -10.06 0.12
CA ARG A 34 0.25 -11.11 0.22
C ARG A 34 0.09 -11.97 -1.07
N CYS A 35 0.53 -11.45 -2.21
CA CYS A 35 0.53 -12.17 -3.49
C CYS A 35 1.90 -12.15 -4.18
N HIS A 36 2.74 -11.17 -3.84
CA HIS A 36 4.08 -11.02 -4.38
C HIS A 36 5.11 -11.64 -3.42
N ASP A 37 4.85 -12.84 -2.91
CA ASP A 37 5.69 -13.59 -1.95
C ASP A 37 6.49 -14.72 -2.61
N ASP A 38 6.37 -14.88 -3.93
CA ASP A 38 6.87 -16.03 -4.70
C ASP A 38 6.28 -17.40 -4.31
N GLU A 39 5.35 -17.46 -3.36
CA GLU A 39 4.64 -18.70 -2.98
C GLU A 39 3.44 -18.97 -3.91
N HIS A 40 2.91 -17.92 -4.53
CA HIS A 40 1.83 -17.99 -5.51
C HIS A 40 2.37 -18.34 -6.92
N ALA A 41 2.82 -19.58 -7.08
CA ALA A 41 3.37 -20.09 -8.33
C ALA A 41 2.32 -20.85 -9.17
N SER A 42 2.28 -20.59 -10.47
CA SER A 42 1.54 -21.41 -11.43
C SER A 42 2.19 -22.78 -11.63
N ALA A 43 1.47 -23.71 -12.29
CA ALA A 43 2.00 -25.05 -12.60
C ALA A 43 3.31 -25.03 -13.41
N ASP A 44 3.53 -23.99 -14.21
CA ASP A 44 4.75 -23.73 -14.97
C ASP A 44 5.76 -22.83 -14.24
N ARG A 45 5.60 -22.63 -12.92
CA ARG A 45 6.50 -21.88 -12.02
C ARG A 45 6.63 -20.38 -12.31
N ARG A 46 5.60 -19.74 -12.86
CA ARG A 46 5.54 -18.28 -12.91
C ARG A 46 4.97 -17.76 -11.61
N THR A 47 5.63 -16.74 -11.04
CA THR A 47 5.17 -16.03 -9.84
C THR A 47 4.80 -14.59 -10.21
N VAL A 48 4.13 -13.91 -9.28
CA VAL A 48 3.90 -12.48 -9.39
C VAL A 48 5.18 -11.75 -9.00
N SER A 49 5.72 -10.93 -9.91
CA SER A 49 7.01 -10.24 -9.72
C SER A 49 7.04 -9.40 -8.45
N GLN A 50 8.08 -9.56 -7.61
CA GLN A 50 8.29 -8.69 -6.44
C GLN A 50 8.84 -7.29 -6.78
N ASP A 51 8.81 -6.88 -8.05
CA ASP A 51 9.27 -5.55 -8.46
C ASP A 51 8.30 -4.46 -8.01
N CYS A 52 8.62 -3.82 -6.88
CA CYS A 52 7.89 -2.68 -6.34
C CYS A 52 7.80 -1.51 -7.34
N ASN A 53 8.79 -1.37 -8.24
CA ASN A 53 8.87 -0.29 -9.21
C ASN A 53 7.88 -0.45 -10.37
N ALA A 54 7.25 -1.61 -10.49
CA ALA A 54 6.15 -1.81 -11.43
C ALA A 54 4.95 -0.88 -11.15
N CYS A 55 4.76 -0.47 -9.89
CA CYS A 55 3.64 0.38 -9.46
C CYS A 55 4.06 1.64 -8.68
N HIS A 56 5.18 1.59 -7.96
CA HIS A 56 5.64 2.68 -7.09
C HIS A 56 6.98 3.23 -7.55
N ASN A 57 7.12 4.55 -7.64
CA ASN A 57 8.44 5.16 -7.74
C ASN A 57 8.97 5.38 -6.33
N LEU A 58 9.77 4.45 -5.82
CA LEU A 58 10.43 4.60 -4.53
C LEU A 58 11.51 5.67 -4.63
N LEU A 59 11.25 6.83 -4.01
CA LEU A 59 12.15 7.98 -4.09
C LEU A 59 13.19 7.99 -2.98
N ALA A 60 12.83 7.50 -1.78
CA ALA A 60 13.71 7.37 -0.63
C ALA A 60 13.16 6.30 0.33
N MET A 61 14.04 5.60 1.03
CA MET A 61 13.67 4.65 2.08
C MET A 61 14.76 4.62 3.15
N ASP A 62 14.38 4.80 4.41
CA ASP A 62 15.27 4.73 5.58
C ASP A 62 16.51 5.68 5.54
N GLU A 63 16.45 6.72 4.69
CA GLU A 63 17.46 7.77 4.60
C GLU A 63 17.08 8.95 5.52
N PRO A 64 17.97 9.41 6.43
CA PRO A 64 17.65 10.50 7.36
C PRO A 64 17.34 11.84 6.68
N GLU A 65 18.08 12.17 5.62
CA GLU A 65 17.96 13.43 4.86
C GLU A 65 18.08 13.12 3.36
N PRO A 66 17.04 12.52 2.74
CA PRO A 66 17.11 12.13 1.34
C PRO A 66 17.11 13.37 0.45
N LYS A 67 18.20 13.58 -0.30
CA LYS A 67 18.37 14.75 -1.19
C LYS A 67 17.20 14.94 -2.16
N ILE A 68 16.56 13.86 -2.60
CA ILE A 68 15.40 13.94 -3.50
C ILE A 68 14.25 14.78 -2.91
N LEU A 69 14.09 14.82 -1.58
CA LEU A 69 13.07 15.63 -0.93
C LEU A 69 13.40 17.13 -1.02
N ASP A 70 14.68 17.49 -0.94
CA ASP A 70 15.15 18.86 -1.17
C ASP A 70 14.96 19.25 -2.64
N ASP A 71 15.36 18.37 -3.57
CA ASP A 71 15.25 18.60 -5.01
C ASP A 71 13.77 18.77 -5.44
N LEU A 72 12.84 18.08 -4.77
CA LEU A 72 11.39 18.20 -4.96
C LEU A 72 10.75 19.37 -4.18
N GLY A 73 11.50 20.06 -3.32
CA GLY A 73 11.02 21.19 -2.53
C GLY A 73 9.97 20.82 -1.48
N VAL A 74 9.91 19.56 -1.04
CA VAL A 74 8.95 19.06 -0.04
C VAL A 74 9.47 19.13 1.40
N VAL A 75 10.72 19.55 1.59
CA VAL A 75 11.29 19.84 2.91
C VAL A 75 11.00 21.29 3.28
N GLU A 76 10.29 21.53 4.39
CA GLU A 76 10.19 22.88 4.95
C GLU A 76 11.56 23.32 5.45
N LYS A 77 12.13 24.33 4.80
CA LYS A 77 13.34 25.01 5.29
C LYS A 77 12.97 25.76 6.56
N LYS A 78 13.40 25.24 7.71
CA LYS A 78 13.39 26.00 8.98
C LYS A 78 14.31 27.21 8.91
#